data_AF-A0A850IUQ0-F1
#
_entry.id   AF-A0A850IUQ0-F1
#
_cell.length_a   1.000
_cell.length_b   1.000
_cell.length_c   1.000
_cell.angle_alpha   90.00
_cell.angle_beta   90.00
_cell.angle_gamma   90.00
#
_symmetry.space_group_name_H-M   'P 1'
#
loop_
_entity.id
_entity.type
_entity.pdbx_description
1 polymer ?
#
loop_
_entity_poly.entity_id
_entity_poly.type
_entity_poly.pdbx_seq_one_letter_code
_entity_poly.pdbx_strand_id
1 'polypeptide(L)'
;MAIYELDGQAPDLPADGNYFIAETATVIGRVRLKPGASVWFGAVLRGDNEWIEIGEGANVQDGSTCHTDLGFPLVIGKNCTVGHNVILHGCTIEEGALVGMGSIVMNGAKIGRNSIVGAGSVITEGKEFPERSLIIGSPARVIRTLDDAQVQKMGSAARFYVANGPRFKKGLKRIG
;
A
#
# COMPACT_ATOMS: atom_id res chain seq x y z
N MET A 1 9.13 3.97 17.16
CA MET A 1 9.10 3.60 15.73
C MET A 1 9.85 2.30 15.58
N ALA A 2 9.24 1.30 14.97
CA ALA A 2 9.81 -0.04 14.80
C ALA A 2 10.38 -0.18 13.37
N ILE A 3 11.55 0.41 13.12
CA ILE A 3 12.29 0.32 11.86
C ILE A 3 13.50 -0.59 12.11
N TYR A 4 13.63 -1.66 11.34
CA TYR A 4 14.60 -2.71 11.61
C TYR A 4 15.46 -3.03 10.39
N GLU A 5 16.76 -3.19 10.63
CA GLU A 5 17.69 -3.81 9.70
C GLU A 5 17.64 -5.33 9.85
N LEU A 6 17.77 -6.06 8.74
CA LEU A 6 17.95 -7.51 8.71
C LEU A 6 19.05 -7.85 7.72
N ASP A 7 20.08 -8.59 8.16
CA ASP A 7 21.21 -9.05 7.33
C ASP A 7 21.88 -7.93 6.51
N GLY A 8 22.10 -6.77 7.13
CA GLY A 8 22.72 -5.61 6.48
C GLY A 8 21.79 -4.84 5.52
N GLN A 9 20.51 -5.19 5.47
CA GLN A 9 19.50 -4.50 4.68
C GLN A 9 18.59 -3.68 5.59
N ALA A 10 18.58 -2.38 5.39
CA ALA A 10 17.74 -1.44 6.12
C ALA A 10 16.73 -0.78 5.15
N PRO A 11 15.59 -0.27 5.68
CA PRO A 11 14.65 0.47 4.85
C PRO A 11 15.29 1.70 4.19
N ASP A 12 15.02 1.89 2.90
CA ASP A 12 15.42 3.04 2.09
C ASP A 12 14.35 4.13 2.21
N LEU A 13 14.66 5.18 2.96
CA LEU A 13 13.73 6.24 3.35
C LEU A 13 14.16 7.60 2.79
N PRO A 14 13.22 8.50 2.44
CA PRO A 14 13.54 9.84 1.96
C PRO A 14 14.41 10.62 2.97
N ALA A 15 15.56 11.12 2.50
CA ALA A 15 16.56 11.82 3.34
C ALA A 15 16.04 13.14 3.93
N ASP A 16 15.07 13.78 3.27
CA ASP A 16 14.39 14.99 3.73
C ASP A 16 13.33 14.70 4.82
N GLY A 17 13.10 13.42 5.16
CA GLY A 17 12.08 13.01 6.12
C GLY A 17 10.65 13.17 5.60
N ASN A 18 10.44 13.34 4.29
CA ASN A 18 9.12 13.46 3.67
C ASN A 18 8.43 12.09 3.56
N TYR A 19 8.05 11.54 4.70
CA TYR A 19 7.27 10.32 4.85
C TYR A 19 6.66 10.28 6.26
N PHE A 20 5.73 9.34 6.48
CA PHE A 20 5.18 9.05 7.80
C PHE A 20 5.21 7.54 8.08
N ILE A 21 5.75 7.14 9.23
CA ILE A 21 5.64 5.78 9.75
C ILE A 21 5.09 5.92 11.16
N ALA A 22 3.91 5.35 11.42
CA ALA A 22 3.29 5.36 12.72
C ALA A 22 4.19 4.67 13.77
N GLU A 23 4.12 5.10 15.03
CA GLU A 23 4.98 4.57 16.09
C GLU A 23 4.87 3.04 16.25
N THR A 24 3.65 2.51 16.07
CA THR A 24 3.28 1.09 16.17
C THR A 24 3.43 0.32 14.86
N ALA A 25 3.84 0.96 13.76
CA ALA A 25 4.11 0.26 12.52
C ALA A 25 5.49 -0.43 12.58
N THR A 26 5.61 -1.55 11.86
CA THR A 26 6.84 -2.33 11.78
C THR A 26 7.33 -2.39 10.34
N VAL A 27 8.53 -1.86 10.09
CA VAL A 27 9.15 -1.79 8.75
C VAL A 27 10.53 -2.45 8.82
N ILE A 28 10.72 -3.56 8.11
CA ILE A 28 11.89 -4.45 8.27
C ILE A 28 12.56 -4.68 6.93
N GLY A 29 13.88 -4.53 6.87
CA GLY A 29 14.68 -5.03 5.74
C GLY A 29 14.53 -4.20 4.46
N ARG A 30 14.38 -4.87 3.33
CA ARG A 30 14.29 -4.31 1.96
C ARG A 30 12.94 -3.63 1.70
N VAL A 31 12.69 -2.53 2.41
CA VAL A 31 11.50 -1.70 2.22
C VAL A 31 11.93 -0.32 1.75
N ARG A 32 11.32 0.17 0.67
CA ARG A 32 11.61 1.49 0.12
C ARG A 32 10.37 2.37 0.19
N LEU A 33 10.48 3.52 0.83
CA LEU A 33 9.45 4.56 0.80
C LEU A 33 9.88 5.68 -0.14
N LYS A 34 8.97 6.12 -1.01
CA LYS A 34 9.15 7.34 -1.82
C LYS A 34 8.56 8.56 -1.09
N PRO A 35 8.87 9.79 -1.53
CA PRO A 35 8.38 11.00 -0.89
C PRO A 35 6.85 11.03 -0.72
N GLY A 36 6.38 11.50 0.44
CA GLY A 36 4.96 11.55 0.80
C GLY A 36 4.32 10.20 1.12
N ALA A 37 5.06 9.08 1.04
CA ALA A 37 4.53 7.77 1.42
C ALA A 37 4.23 7.70 2.93
N SER A 38 3.22 6.91 3.29
CA SER A 38 2.81 6.75 4.69
C SER A 38 2.45 5.31 5.07
N VAL A 39 2.90 4.87 6.25
CA VAL A 39 2.61 3.56 6.86
C VAL A 39 1.96 3.78 8.21
N TRP A 40 0.77 3.22 8.41
CA TRP A 40 -0.13 3.56 9.51
C TRP A 40 -0.13 2.52 10.63
N PHE A 41 -0.96 2.73 11.64
CA PHE A 41 -0.83 2.07 12.94
C PHE A 41 -0.98 0.54 12.83
N GLY A 42 -0.07 -0.20 13.45
CA GLY A 42 -0.07 -1.67 13.42
C GLY A 42 0.25 -2.30 12.06
N ALA A 43 0.53 -1.53 11.00
CA ALA A 43 0.92 -2.11 9.71
C ALA A 43 2.31 -2.76 9.79
N VAL A 44 2.48 -3.87 9.08
CA VAL A 44 3.74 -4.64 9.03
C VAL A 44 4.20 -4.77 7.57
N LEU A 45 5.37 -4.20 7.28
CA LEU A 45 6.07 -4.35 6.00
C LEU A 45 7.37 -5.12 6.27
N ARG A 46 7.40 -6.39 5.87
CA ARG A 46 8.56 -7.27 6.11
C ARG A 46 9.23 -7.60 4.78
N GLY A 47 10.29 -6.88 4.43
CA GLY A 47 11.10 -7.10 3.22
C GLY A 47 12.29 -8.01 3.49
N ASP A 48 12.06 -9.23 3.95
CA ASP A 48 13.10 -10.24 4.23
C ASP A 48 13.44 -11.10 3.01
N ASN A 49 12.52 -11.23 2.05
CA ASN A 49 12.72 -11.95 0.79
C ASN A 49 13.06 -10.99 -0.36
N GLU A 50 12.04 -10.32 -0.92
CA GLU A 50 12.17 -9.36 -2.02
C GLU A 50 11.89 -7.93 -1.56
N TRP A 51 12.21 -6.95 -2.41
CA TRP A 51 11.88 -5.55 -2.18
C TRP A 51 10.37 -5.31 -2.06
N ILE A 52 10.01 -4.47 -1.08
CA ILE A 52 8.70 -3.85 -0.96
C ILE A 52 8.86 -2.36 -1.29
N GLU A 53 8.30 -1.90 -2.40
CA GLU A 53 8.37 -0.50 -2.82
C GLU A 53 7.03 0.22 -2.61
N ILE A 54 7.05 1.32 -1.86
CA ILE A 54 5.91 2.20 -1.61
C ILE A 54 6.09 3.51 -2.38
N GLY A 55 5.27 3.71 -3.40
CA GLY A 55 5.32 4.83 -4.33
C GLY A 55 5.01 6.19 -3.70
N GLU A 56 5.32 7.24 -4.45
CA GLU A 56 5.15 8.64 -4.01
C GLU A 56 3.69 8.89 -3.61
N GLY A 57 3.47 9.44 -2.42
CA GLY A 57 2.14 9.75 -1.90
C GLY A 57 1.22 8.54 -1.64
N ALA A 58 1.74 7.31 -1.76
CA ALA A 58 0.96 6.12 -1.43
C ALA A 58 0.80 5.93 0.08
N ASN A 59 -0.27 5.25 0.49
CA ASN A 59 -0.54 4.97 1.90
C ASN A 59 -0.85 3.50 2.15
N VAL A 60 -0.24 2.94 3.21
CA VAL A 60 -0.52 1.60 3.74
C VAL A 60 -1.18 1.77 5.10
N GLN A 61 -2.50 1.60 5.12
CA GLN A 61 -3.32 1.90 6.28
C GLN A 61 -3.20 0.85 7.40
N ASP A 62 -3.91 1.12 8.48
CA ASP A 62 -3.82 0.45 9.77
C ASP A 62 -4.01 -1.07 9.66
N GLY A 63 -3.17 -1.82 10.38
CA GLY A 63 -3.23 -3.28 10.45
C GLY A 63 -2.90 -4.04 9.16
N SER A 64 -2.51 -3.35 8.08
CA SER A 64 -2.17 -3.99 6.82
C SER A 64 -0.84 -4.74 6.89
N THR A 65 -0.77 -5.89 6.20
CA THR A 65 0.40 -6.76 6.14
C THR A 65 0.93 -6.80 4.71
N CYS A 66 2.22 -6.53 4.55
CA CYS A 66 2.94 -6.56 3.29
C CYS A 66 4.12 -7.51 3.39
N HIS A 67 4.13 -8.53 2.54
CA HIS A 67 5.20 -9.54 2.47
C HIS A 67 5.44 -9.98 1.03
N THR A 68 6.47 -10.77 0.81
CA THR A 68 6.94 -11.20 -0.52
C THR A 68 7.46 -12.63 -0.45
N ASP A 69 7.40 -13.34 -1.58
CA ASP A 69 8.17 -14.56 -1.83
C ASP A 69 9.30 -14.28 -2.81
N LEU A 70 10.33 -15.13 -2.85
CA LEU A 70 11.41 -15.03 -3.83
C LEU A 70 10.86 -15.01 -5.27
N GLY A 71 11.30 -14.05 -6.07
CA GLY A 71 10.81 -13.82 -7.44
C GLY A 71 9.53 -12.97 -7.54
N PHE A 72 8.91 -12.61 -6.41
CA PHE A 72 7.68 -11.81 -6.36
C PHE A 72 7.88 -10.56 -5.48
N PRO A 73 8.56 -9.51 -6.00
CA PRO A 73 8.62 -8.23 -5.30
C PRO A 73 7.22 -7.62 -5.17
N LEU A 74 7.04 -6.78 -4.16
CA LEU A 74 5.80 -6.03 -3.94
C LEU A 74 6.01 -4.58 -4.37
N VAL A 75 5.19 -4.10 -5.31
CA VAL A 75 5.23 -2.73 -5.81
C VAL A 75 3.89 -2.06 -5.61
N ILE A 76 3.87 -0.97 -4.84
CA ILE A 76 2.73 -0.08 -4.70
C ILE A 76 3.04 1.22 -5.43
N GLY A 77 2.28 1.55 -6.47
CA GLY A 77 2.50 2.69 -7.34
C GLY A 77 2.21 4.04 -6.68
N LYS A 78 2.53 5.11 -7.41
CA LYS A 78 2.26 6.49 -6.98
C LYS A 78 0.78 6.70 -6.64
N ASN A 79 0.49 7.47 -5.59
CA ASN A 79 -0.85 7.85 -5.16
C ASN A 79 -1.81 6.67 -4.94
N CYS A 80 -1.30 5.48 -4.63
CA CYS A 80 -2.16 4.34 -4.28
C CYS A 80 -2.69 4.46 -2.85
N THR A 81 -3.83 3.81 -2.61
CA THR A 81 -4.42 3.69 -1.27
C THR A 81 -4.58 2.22 -0.93
N VAL A 82 -3.84 1.73 0.05
CA VAL A 82 -3.98 0.37 0.59
C VAL A 82 -4.77 0.48 1.88
N GLY A 83 -6.03 0.06 1.83
CA GLY A 83 -7.01 0.17 2.92
C GLY A 83 -6.61 -0.57 4.20
N HIS A 84 -7.34 -0.33 5.28
CA HIS A 84 -7.09 -0.99 6.57
C HIS A 84 -7.16 -2.52 6.47
N ASN A 85 -6.32 -3.23 7.22
CA ASN A 85 -6.29 -4.69 7.33
C ASN A 85 -6.17 -5.41 5.97
N VAL A 86 -5.47 -4.82 5.00
CA VAL A 86 -5.20 -5.46 3.71
C VAL A 86 -3.97 -6.35 3.82
N ILE A 87 -4.01 -7.50 3.12
CA ILE A 87 -2.84 -8.35 2.93
C ILE A 87 -2.36 -8.19 1.48
N LEU A 88 -1.14 -7.71 1.29
CA LEU A 88 -0.46 -7.68 0.01
C LEU A 88 0.72 -8.65 0.02
N HIS A 89 0.75 -9.57 -0.94
CA HIS A 89 1.80 -10.56 -1.09
C HIS A 89 2.34 -10.52 -2.51
N GLY A 90 3.61 -10.10 -2.67
CA GLY A 90 4.35 -10.20 -3.94
C GLY A 90 3.60 -9.76 -5.21
N CYS A 91 2.88 -8.64 -5.15
CA CYS A 91 1.99 -8.17 -6.22
C CYS A 91 2.34 -6.76 -6.69
N THR A 92 1.74 -6.33 -7.80
CA THR A 92 1.88 -4.97 -8.34
C THR A 92 0.55 -4.23 -8.27
N ILE A 93 0.53 -3.11 -7.58
CA ILE A 93 -0.58 -2.17 -7.52
C ILE A 93 -0.17 -0.93 -8.31
N GLU A 94 -0.77 -0.68 -9.46
CA GLU A 94 -0.38 0.45 -10.32
C GLU A 94 -0.95 1.79 -9.84
N GLU A 95 -0.37 2.87 -10.38
CA GLU A 95 -0.65 4.25 -9.98
C GLU A 95 -2.13 4.57 -9.80
N GLY A 96 -2.44 5.24 -8.69
CA GLY A 96 -3.78 5.72 -8.36
C GLY A 96 -4.77 4.63 -7.95
N ALA A 97 -4.39 3.34 -7.93
CA ALA A 97 -5.31 2.29 -7.53
C ALA A 97 -5.63 2.33 -6.02
N LEU A 98 -6.84 1.88 -5.68
CA LEU A 98 -7.32 1.75 -4.31
C LEU A 98 -7.61 0.28 -4.02
N VAL A 99 -6.97 -0.26 -2.98
CA VAL A 99 -7.26 -1.57 -2.42
C VAL A 99 -8.14 -1.41 -1.20
N GLY A 100 -9.40 -1.84 -1.30
CA GLY A 100 -10.39 -1.70 -0.23
C GLY A 100 -10.00 -2.51 1.01
N MET A 101 -10.41 -2.02 2.18
CA MET A 101 -10.09 -2.64 3.47
C MET A 101 -10.39 -4.15 3.51
N GLY A 102 -9.57 -4.90 4.24
CA GLY A 102 -9.76 -6.35 4.43
C GLY A 102 -9.50 -7.20 3.18
N SER A 103 -9.03 -6.60 2.08
CA SER A 103 -8.74 -7.36 0.84
C SER A 103 -7.42 -8.13 0.94
N ILE A 104 -7.32 -9.18 0.15
CA ILE A 104 -6.12 -10.02 0.02
C ILE A 104 -5.68 -10.00 -1.44
N VAL A 105 -4.40 -9.69 -1.70
CA VAL A 105 -3.79 -9.72 -3.03
C VAL A 105 -2.58 -10.64 -3.02
N MET A 106 -2.65 -11.71 -3.82
CA MET A 106 -1.66 -12.79 -3.84
C MET A 106 -0.55 -12.56 -4.87
N ASN A 107 0.49 -13.40 -4.81
CA ASN A 107 1.70 -13.31 -5.63
C ASN A 107 1.42 -13.18 -7.13
N GLY A 108 2.19 -12.33 -7.79
CA GLY A 108 2.15 -12.11 -9.23
C GLY A 108 0.89 -11.41 -9.74
N ALA A 109 -0.06 -11.06 -8.87
CA ALA A 109 -1.24 -10.32 -9.28
C ALA A 109 -0.87 -8.87 -9.66
N LYS A 110 -1.59 -8.31 -10.64
CA LYS A 110 -1.44 -6.92 -11.11
C LYS A 110 -2.78 -6.21 -11.12
N ILE A 111 -2.85 -5.10 -10.40
CA ILE A 111 -4.01 -4.21 -10.35
C ILE A 111 -3.70 -2.98 -11.19
N GLY A 112 -4.40 -2.83 -12.32
CA GLY A 112 -4.16 -1.75 -13.27
C GLY A 112 -4.44 -0.36 -12.71
N ARG A 113 -3.83 0.66 -13.32
CA ARG A 113 -3.94 2.07 -12.92
C ARG A 113 -5.36 2.49 -12.61
N ASN A 114 -5.52 3.31 -11.58
CA ASN A 114 -6.80 3.88 -11.20
C ASN A 114 -7.94 2.86 -10.98
N SER A 115 -7.63 1.60 -10.64
CA SER A 115 -8.63 0.59 -10.33
C SER A 115 -9.04 0.61 -8.86
N ILE A 116 -10.23 0.07 -8.56
CA ILE A 116 -10.73 -0.13 -7.21
C ILE A 116 -10.91 -1.62 -6.97
N VAL A 117 -10.18 -2.16 -6.00
CA VAL A 117 -10.51 -3.45 -5.38
C VAL A 117 -11.48 -3.17 -4.24
N GLY A 118 -12.69 -3.74 -4.31
CA GLY A 118 -13.70 -3.59 -3.27
C GLY A 118 -13.28 -4.25 -1.96
N ALA A 119 -13.79 -3.77 -0.84
CA ALA A 119 -13.48 -4.31 0.49
C ALA A 119 -13.72 -5.83 0.58
N GLY A 120 -12.85 -6.54 1.30
CA GLY A 120 -12.94 -7.99 1.51
C GLY A 120 -12.72 -8.84 0.25
N SER A 121 -12.22 -8.26 -0.85
CA SER A 121 -12.00 -9.02 -2.08
C SER A 121 -10.73 -9.86 -2.00
N VAL A 122 -10.72 -11.00 -2.70
CA VAL A 122 -9.55 -11.88 -2.82
C VAL A 122 -9.10 -11.91 -4.27
N ILE A 123 -7.93 -11.32 -4.52
CA ILE A 123 -7.23 -11.37 -5.79
C ILE A 123 -6.29 -12.58 -5.76
N THR A 124 -6.63 -13.60 -6.54
CA THR A 124 -5.85 -14.84 -6.65
C THR A 124 -4.56 -14.64 -7.43
N GLU A 125 -3.59 -15.54 -7.23
CA GLU A 125 -2.26 -15.50 -7.85
C GLU A 125 -2.29 -15.29 -9.37
N GLY A 126 -1.32 -14.52 -9.85
CA GLY A 126 -1.08 -14.27 -11.29
C GLY A 126 -2.19 -13.52 -12.03
N LYS A 127 -3.25 -13.08 -11.35
CA LYS A 127 -4.33 -12.34 -12.01
C LYS A 127 -3.92 -10.94 -12.38
N GLU A 128 -4.21 -10.56 -13.62
CA GLU A 128 -4.05 -9.20 -14.11
C GLU A 128 -5.41 -8.56 -14.36
N PHE A 129 -5.58 -7.33 -13.89
CA PHE A 129 -6.78 -6.54 -14.11
C PHE A 129 -6.44 -5.24 -14.85
N PRO A 130 -7.22 -4.87 -15.88
CA PRO A 130 -6.94 -3.66 -16.64
C PRO A 130 -7.17 -2.40 -15.80
N GLU A 131 -6.66 -1.27 -16.28
CA GLU A 131 -6.87 0.02 -15.64
C GLU A 131 -8.36 0.36 -15.48
N ARG A 132 -8.64 1.23 -14.50
CA ARG A 132 -9.97 1.76 -14.20
C ARG A 132 -10.98 0.65 -13.93
N SER A 133 -10.56 -0.49 -13.41
CA SER A 133 -11.47 -1.59 -13.09
C SER A 133 -12.11 -1.44 -11.72
N LEU A 134 -13.42 -1.68 -11.61
CA LEU A 134 -14.04 -2.04 -10.34
C LEU A 134 -13.97 -3.57 -10.18
N ILE A 135 -13.19 -4.03 -9.21
CA ILE A 135 -12.86 -5.44 -8.97
C ILE A 135 -13.44 -5.84 -7.62
N ILE A 136 -14.33 -6.84 -7.56
CA ILE A 136 -14.93 -7.27 -6.29
C ILE A 136 -15.05 -8.78 -6.19
N GLY A 137 -15.15 -9.28 -4.94
CA GLY A 137 -15.54 -10.65 -4.62
C GLY A 137 -14.38 -11.56 -4.24
N SER A 138 -14.70 -12.81 -3.93
CA SER A 138 -13.75 -13.86 -3.58
C SER A 138 -14.18 -15.18 -4.23
N PRO A 139 -13.52 -15.62 -5.32
CA PRO A 139 -12.42 -14.96 -6.03
C PRO A 139 -12.89 -13.74 -6.84
N ALA A 140 -12.11 -12.66 -6.84
CA ALA A 140 -12.54 -11.40 -7.42
C ALA A 140 -12.67 -11.42 -8.96
N ARG A 141 -13.54 -10.56 -9.49
CA ARG A 141 -13.77 -10.33 -10.93
C ARG A 141 -13.96 -8.84 -11.22
N VAL A 142 -13.70 -8.43 -12.46
CA VAL A 142 -14.11 -7.11 -12.95
C VAL A 142 -15.63 -7.08 -13.05
N ILE A 143 -16.24 -6.05 -12.47
CA ILE A 143 -17.69 -5.81 -12.59
C ILE A 143 -17.97 -4.79 -13.68
N ARG A 144 -17.15 -3.73 -13.74
CA ARG A 144 -17.28 -2.65 -14.71
C ARG A 144 -16.03 -1.79 -14.73
N THR A 145 -15.91 -0.96 -15.76
CA THR A 145 -14.92 0.12 -15.82
C THR A 145 -15.44 1.36 -15.07
N LEU A 146 -14.52 2.14 -14.51
CA LEU A 146 -14.76 3.41 -13.84
C LEU A 146 -14.72 4.56 -14.83
N ASP A 147 -15.62 5.51 -14.68
CA ASP A 147 -15.59 6.78 -15.42
C ASP A 147 -14.58 7.77 -14.81
N ASP A 148 -14.30 8.87 -15.53
CA ASP A 148 -13.33 9.88 -15.08
C ASP A 148 -13.73 10.53 -13.75
N ALA A 149 -15.02 10.76 -13.51
CA ALA A 149 -15.48 11.37 -12.26
C ALA A 149 -15.24 10.44 -11.06
N GLN A 150 -15.43 9.13 -11.24
CA GLN A 150 -15.13 8.11 -10.24
C GLN A 150 -13.63 8.02 -9.95
N VAL A 151 -12.79 8.06 -10.99
CA VAL A 151 -11.32 8.08 -10.85
C VAL A 151 -10.86 9.33 -10.10
N GLN A 152 -11.40 10.51 -10.44
CA GLN A 152 -11.05 11.78 -9.77
C GLN A 152 -11.44 11.78 -8.29
N LYS A 153 -12.63 11.22 -7.98
CA LYS A 153 -13.10 11.06 -6.60
C LYS A 153 -12.19 10.14 -5.80
N MET A 154 -11.69 9.06 -6.39
CA MET A 154 -10.74 8.15 -5.71
C MET A 154 -9.40 8.84 -5.41
N GLY A 155 -8.89 9.68 -6.32
CA GLY A 155 -7.65 10.41 -6.10
C GLY A 155 -7.66 11.32 -4.86
N SER A 156 -8.83 11.66 -4.30
CA SER A 156 -8.91 12.43 -3.05
C SER A 156 -8.43 11.63 -1.84
N ALA A 157 -8.54 10.30 -1.86
CA ALA A 157 -8.09 9.45 -0.75
C ALA A 157 -6.57 9.55 -0.55
N ALA A 158 -5.79 9.39 -1.62
CA ALA A 158 -4.34 9.53 -1.54
C ALA A 158 -3.92 10.95 -1.12
N ARG A 159 -4.53 11.99 -1.71
CA ARG A 159 -4.27 13.39 -1.33
C ARG A 159 -4.55 13.66 0.15
N PHE A 160 -5.62 13.09 0.69
CA PHE A 160 -5.94 13.19 2.11
C PHE A 160 -4.81 12.61 2.97
N TYR A 161 -4.33 11.42 2.63
CA TYR A 161 -3.26 10.75 3.38
C TYR A 161 -1.90 11.45 3.27
N VAL A 162 -1.57 12.03 2.11
CA VAL A 162 -0.39 12.89 1.94
C VAL A 162 -0.43 14.10 2.88
N ALA A 163 -1.59 14.74 3.05
CA ALA A 163 -1.75 15.85 4.01
C ALA A 163 -1.78 15.37 5.47
N ASN A 164 -2.32 14.18 5.71
CA ASN A 164 -2.52 13.64 7.05
C ASN A 164 -1.20 13.16 7.69
N GLY A 165 -0.26 12.62 6.91
CA GLY A 165 1.07 12.21 7.41
C GLY A 165 1.80 13.33 8.18
N PRO A 166 2.02 14.52 7.58
CA PRO A 166 2.60 15.68 8.27
C PRO A 166 1.79 16.13 9.49
N ARG A 167 0.45 16.08 9.41
CA ARG A 167 -0.43 16.42 10.54
C ARG A 167 -0.18 15.50 11.74
N PHE A 168 -0.08 14.20 11.51
CA PHE A 168 0.23 13.22 12.56
C PHE A 168 1.66 13.37 13.07
N LYS A 169 2.64 13.54 12.17
CA LYS A 169 4.05 13.78 12.54
C LYS A 169 4.22 14.98 13.47
N LYS A 170 3.44 16.05 13.25
CA LYS A 170 3.48 17.28 14.07
C LYS A 170 2.61 17.19 15.34
N GLY A 171 1.42 16.62 15.23
CA GLY A 171 0.36 16.77 16.24
C GLY A 171 0.14 15.56 17.14
N LEU A 172 0.66 14.38 16.79
CA LEU A 172 0.45 13.18 17.60
C LEU A 172 1.28 13.26 18.88
N LYS A 173 0.62 13.15 20.03
CA LYS A 173 1.25 13.11 21.36
C LYS A 173 0.70 11.94 22.16
N ARG A 174 1.60 11.08 22.65
CA ARG A 174 1.25 10.04 23.61
C ARG A 174 0.92 10.66 24.97
N ILE A 175 -0.20 10.24 25.56
CA ILE A 175 -0.71 10.77 26.85
C ILE A 175 -0.80 9.70 27.96
N GLY A 176 -0.44 8.46 27.65
CA GLY A 176 -0.46 7.25 28.50
C GLY A 176 -0.04 6.05 27.67
#